data_AF-A0A3R1AV56-F1
#
_entry.id   AF-A0A3R1AV56-F1
#
_cell.length_a   1.000
_cell.length_b   1.000
_cell.length_c   1.000
_cell.angle_alpha   90.00
_cell.angle_beta   90.00
_cell.angle_gamma   90.00
#
_symmetry.space_group_name_H-M   'P 1'
#
loop_
_entity.id
_entity.type
_entity.pdbx_description
1 polymer ?
#
loop_
_entity_poly.entity_id
_entity_poly.type
_entity_poly.pdbx_seq_one_letter_code
_entity_poly.pdbx_strand_id
1 'polypeptide(L)'
;KDTLSINGITSAQTYEMDIENFSIQIYRDDGSIMLSNDDVSSYVYFPVGYNGGKVVIPDAPITAGKTVKIVANNAGRISVEPASDNVLVNGRPSTTTTDTSLTLVQTGSDGKTWVTA
;
A
#
# COMPACT_ATOMS: atom_id res chain seq x y z
N LYS A 1 2.86 5.53 20.29
CA LYS A 1 4.33 5.31 20.19
C LYS A 1 4.57 3.91 20.71
N ASP A 2 4.91 2.98 19.84
CA ASP A 2 5.07 1.58 20.21
C ASP A 2 6.53 1.36 20.63
N THR A 3 6.73 0.70 21.78
CA THR A 3 8.05 0.54 22.40
C THR A 3 8.29 -0.93 22.68
N LEU A 4 9.36 -1.48 22.12
CA LEU A 4 9.92 -2.76 22.57
C LEU A 4 10.84 -2.47 23.77
N SER A 5 10.46 -2.95 24.95
CA SER A 5 11.22 -2.73 26.19
C SER A 5 11.57 -4.06 26.84
N ILE A 6 12.85 -4.22 27.19
CA ILE A 6 13.33 -5.36 27.97
C ILE A 6 13.64 -4.82 29.38
N ASN A 7 12.77 -5.14 30.34
CA ASN A 7 12.84 -4.61 31.71
C ASN A 7 12.85 -5.75 32.73
N GLY A 8 13.37 -5.47 33.94
CA GLY A 8 13.23 -6.39 35.09
C GLY A 8 14.00 -7.71 34.96
N ILE A 9 15.13 -7.72 34.22
CA ILE A 9 15.93 -8.93 33.96
C ILE A 9 16.33 -9.65 35.27
N THR A 10 16.95 -8.95 36.23
CA THR A 10 17.16 -9.42 37.61
C THR A 10 17.79 -8.31 38.46
N SER A 11 17.71 -8.42 39.79
CA SER A 11 18.51 -7.63 40.74
C SER A 11 19.74 -8.40 41.27
N ALA A 12 19.96 -9.64 40.81
CA ALA A 12 21.10 -10.47 41.18
C ALA A 12 22.31 -10.30 40.23
N GLN A 13 23.45 -10.89 40.59
CA GLN A 13 24.67 -10.82 39.78
C GLN A 13 24.47 -11.52 38.42
N THR A 14 24.84 -10.84 37.33
CA THR A 14 24.70 -11.31 35.95
C THR A 14 26.05 -11.51 35.28
N TYR A 15 26.05 -12.29 34.19
CA TYR A 15 27.19 -12.43 33.29
C TYR A 15 26.99 -11.52 32.07
N GLU A 16 28.09 -10.98 31.53
CA GLU A 16 28.07 -10.27 30.25
C GLU A 16 27.76 -11.25 29.11
N MET A 17 26.98 -10.79 28.13
CA MET A 17 26.68 -11.56 26.92
C MET A 17 27.01 -10.71 25.69
N ASP A 18 27.72 -11.30 24.74
CA ASP A 18 27.92 -10.70 23.42
C ASP A 18 26.75 -11.08 22.51
N ILE A 19 26.06 -10.07 21.98
CA ILE A 19 25.00 -10.26 21.00
C ILE A 19 25.62 -10.16 19.61
N GLU A 20 25.76 -11.29 18.94
CA GLU A 20 26.34 -11.37 17.58
C GLU A 20 25.46 -10.69 16.53
N ASN A 21 24.13 -10.82 16.65
CA ASN A 21 23.18 -10.14 15.79
C ASN A 21 21.84 -9.94 16.50
N PHE A 22 21.23 -8.77 16.30
CA PHE A 22 19.85 -8.50 16.65
C PHE A 22 19.14 -7.88 15.44
N SER A 23 18.13 -8.58 14.91
CA SER A 23 17.35 -8.13 13.74
C SER A 23 15.89 -7.93 14.09
N ILE A 24 15.35 -6.74 13.83
CA ILE A 24 13.91 -6.47 13.87
C ILE A 24 13.43 -6.26 12.43
N GLN A 25 12.47 -7.07 11.98
CA GLN A 25 11.76 -6.85 10.72
C GLN A 25 10.34 -6.38 11.02
N ILE A 26 10.02 -5.15 10.64
CA ILE A 26 8.69 -4.56 10.80
C ILE A 26 7.98 -4.66 9.46
N TYR A 27 6.94 -5.49 9.39
CA TYR A 27 6.04 -5.56 8.25
C TYR A 27 5.03 -4.41 8.37
N ARG A 28 5.02 -3.52 7.37
CA ARG A 28 3.95 -2.54 7.20
C ARG A 28 2.81 -3.25 6.47
N ASP A 29 1.88 -3.84 7.21
CA ASP A 29 0.63 -4.39 6.64
C ASP A 29 -0.25 -3.28 6.03
N ASP A 30 0.18 -2.01 6.15
CA ASP A 30 -0.54 -0.80 5.78
C ASP A 30 0.20 0.06 4.75
N GLY A 31 1.16 -0.51 4.01
CA GLY A 31 1.88 0.18 2.94
C GLY A 31 0.90 0.93 2.02
N SER A 32 0.81 2.25 2.21
CA SER A 32 -0.22 3.10 1.62
C SER A 32 0.41 4.03 0.61
N ILE A 33 -0.04 3.94 -0.63
CA ILE A 33 0.38 4.84 -1.70
C ILE A 33 -0.84 5.65 -2.11
N MET A 34 -0.80 6.96 -1.87
CA MET A 34 -1.76 7.90 -2.45
C MET A 34 -1.27 8.28 -3.84
N LEU A 35 -2.07 8.04 -4.87
CA LEU A 35 -1.73 8.49 -6.21
C LEU A 35 -1.77 10.03 -6.26
N SER A 36 -0.89 10.63 -7.04
CA SER A 36 -0.92 12.05 -7.36
C SER A 36 -1.13 12.25 -8.86
N ASN A 37 -1.46 13.49 -9.25
CA ASN A 37 -1.54 13.83 -10.66
C ASN A 37 -0.15 13.80 -11.35
N ASP A 38 0.94 13.83 -10.58
CA ASP A 38 2.31 13.75 -11.09
C ASP A 38 2.78 12.30 -11.31
N ASP A 39 2.05 11.32 -10.78
CA ASP A 39 2.28 9.87 -10.97
C ASP A 39 1.83 9.36 -12.36
N VAL A 40 2.06 10.20 -13.36
CA VAL A 40 1.68 9.98 -14.75
C VAL A 40 2.38 8.74 -15.29
N SER A 41 1.60 7.70 -15.61
CA SER A 41 2.13 6.40 -16.08
C SER A 41 2.99 5.67 -15.04
N SER A 42 2.71 5.89 -13.76
CA SER A 42 3.43 5.27 -12.66
C SER A 42 3.21 3.76 -12.52
N TYR A 43 4.24 3.12 -12.00
CA TYR A 43 4.27 1.72 -11.62
C TYR A 43 4.29 1.62 -10.10
N VAL A 44 3.25 1.00 -9.53
CA VAL A 44 3.19 0.70 -8.10
C VAL A 44 3.58 -0.76 -7.91
N TYR A 45 4.68 -1.00 -7.20
CA TYR A 45 5.22 -2.34 -6.99
C TYR A 45 4.95 -2.85 -5.58
N PHE A 46 4.31 -4.02 -5.51
CA PHE A 46 4.21 -4.80 -4.28
C PHE A 46 5.11 -6.05 -4.43
N PRO A 47 6.20 -6.15 -3.65
CA PRO A 47 7.18 -7.23 -3.77
C PRO A 47 6.64 -8.60 -3.32
N VAL A 48 7.22 -9.66 -3.87
CA VAL A 48 6.90 -11.07 -3.57
C VAL A 48 7.12 -11.38 -2.08
N GLY A 49 6.17 -12.11 -1.47
CA GLY A 49 6.33 -12.60 -0.09
C GLY A 49 5.98 -11.59 1.00
N TYR A 50 5.33 -10.48 0.63
CA TYR A 50 4.83 -9.47 1.56
C TYR A 50 3.31 -9.58 1.73
N ASN A 51 2.73 -8.89 2.72
CA ASN A 51 1.33 -9.05 3.14
C ASN A 51 0.31 -8.20 2.34
N GLY A 52 0.73 -7.52 1.28
CA GLY A 52 -0.13 -6.66 0.46
C GLY A 52 0.11 -5.19 0.72
N GLY A 53 -0.96 -4.41 0.59
CA GLY A 53 -0.98 -2.99 0.88
C GLY A 53 -2.17 -2.29 0.24
N LYS A 54 -2.17 -0.96 0.25
CA LYS A 54 -3.27 -0.17 -0.30
C LYS A 54 -2.79 0.91 -1.25
N VAL A 55 -3.52 1.06 -2.34
CA VAL A 55 -3.41 2.17 -3.27
C VAL A 55 -4.63 3.04 -3.10
N VAL A 56 -4.44 4.27 -2.66
CA VAL A 56 -5.52 5.25 -2.48
C VAL A 56 -5.58 6.15 -3.71
N ILE A 57 -6.74 6.23 -4.33
CA ILE A 57 -7.02 7.14 -5.44
C ILE A 57 -7.50 8.47 -4.85
N PRO A 58 -6.79 9.59 -5.10
CA PRO A 58 -7.13 10.87 -4.49
C PRO A 58 -8.47 11.40 -5.01
N ASP A 59 -9.16 12.19 -4.18
CA ASP A 59 -10.29 13.02 -4.64
C ASP A 59 -9.77 14.30 -5.30
N ALA A 60 -9.03 14.11 -6.40
CA ALA A 60 -8.47 15.17 -7.21
C ALA A 60 -8.64 14.82 -8.70
N PRO A 61 -8.91 15.81 -9.58
CA PRO A 61 -8.99 15.54 -11.00
C PRO A 61 -7.64 15.04 -11.54
N ILE A 62 -7.65 13.84 -12.12
CA ILE A 62 -6.51 13.27 -12.86
C ILE A 62 -6.88 13.22 -14.34
N THR A 63 -5.94 13.57 -15.20
CA THR A 63 -6.19 13.65 -16.66
C THR A 63 -6.76 12.32 -17.20
N ALA A 64 -7.70 12.40 -18.15
CA ALA A 64 -8.29 11.21 -18.75
C ALA A 64 -7.32 10.44 -19.66
N GLY A 65 -7.50 9.11 -19.69
CA GLY A 65 -6.61 8.19 -20.40
C GLY A 65 -5.31 7.87 -19.65
N LYS A 66 -5.13 8.39 -18.43
CA LYS A 66 -3.99 8.05 -17.59
C LYS A 66 -4.11 6.62 -17.07
N THR A 67 -2.98 5.94 -16.99
CA THR A 67 -2.89 4.55 -16.55
C THR A 67 -1.92 4.42 -15.39
N VAL A 68 -2.29 3.65 -14.38
CA VAL A 68 -1.38 3.25 -13.28
C VAL A 68 -1.30 1.73 -13.27
N LYS A 69 -0.09 1.19 -13.36
CA LYS A 69 0.12 -0.25 -13.30
C LYS A 69 0.41 -0.65 -11.86
N ILE A 70 -0.46 -1.46 -11.29
CA ILE A 70 -0.23 -2.10 -9.99
C ILE A 70 0.35 -3.46 -10.28
N VAL A 71 1.61 -3.68 -9.91
CA VAL A 71 2.25 -4.98 -10.04
C VAL A 71 2.39 -5.65 -8.70
N ALA A 72 1.72 -6.79 -8.65
CA ALA A 72 1.71 -7.72 -7.56
C ALA A 72 2.14 -9.08 -8.12
N ASN A 73 3.14 -9.67 -7.49
CA ASN A 73 3.54 -11.04 -7.78
C ASN A 73 3.58 -11.79 -6.44
N ASN A 74 2.49 -12.49 -6.09
CA ASN A 74 2.37 -13.18 -4.81
C ASN A 74 2.72 -12.27 -3.60
N ALA A 75 2.22 -11.03 -3.66
CA ALA A 75 2.57 -9.95 -2.75
C ALA A 75 1.51 -9.74 -1.66
N GLY A 76 0.62 -10.72 -1.42
CA GLY A 76 -0.54 -10.58 -0.54
C GLY A 76 -1.71 -9.82 -1.19
N ARG A 77 -2.80 -9.61 -0.43
CA ARG A 77 -4.00 -8.91 -0.94
C ARG A 77 -3.75 -7.40 -0.96
N ILE A 78 -3.92 -6.78 -2.12
CA ILE A 78 -3.86 -5.34 -2.32
C ILE A 78 -5.27 -4.77 -2.38
N SER A 79 -5.51 -3.66 -1.70
CA SER A 79 -6.72 -2.86 -1.85
C SER A 79 -6.47 -1.62 -2.73
N VAL A 80 -7.43 -1.31 -3.58
CA VAL A 80 -7.51 -0.05 -4.32
C VAL A 80 -8.71 0.71 -3.78
N GLU A 81 -8.45 1.82 -3.11
CA GLU A 81 -9.43 2.55 -2.29
C GLU A 81 -9.66 3.95 -2.85
N PRO A 82 -10.90 4.34 -3.15
CA PRO A 82 -11.21 5.75 -3.37
C PRO A 82 -11.02 6.54 -2.07
N ALA A 83 -10.41 7.72 -2.13
CA ALA A 83 -10.23 8.59 -0.96
C ALA A 83 -11.56 9.19 -0.44
N SER A 84 -12.61 9.20 -1.27
CA SER A 84 -13.94 9.71 -0.94
C SER A 84 -15.01 9.10 -1.85
N ASP A 85 -16.29 9.36 -1.54
CA ASP A 85 -17.42 8.90 -2.36
C ASP A 85 -17.51 9.58 -3.75
N ASN A 86 -16.69 10.60 -4.01
CA ASN A 86 -16.62 11.28 -5.31
C ASN A 86 -15.69 10.57 -6.31
N VAL A 87 -14.93 9.58 -5.85
CA VAL A 87 -13.99 8.83 -6.67
C VAL A 87 -14.56 7.44 -6.92
N LEU A 88 -14.64 7.06 -8.19
CA LEU A 88 -15.28 5.81 -8.60
C LEU A 88 -14.24 4.83 -9.12
N VAL A 89 -14.25 3.61 -8.57
CA VAL A 89 -13.52 2.45 -9.10
C VAL A 89 -14.56 1.49 -9.68
N ASN A 90 -14.44 1.15 -10.96
CA ASN A 90 -15.40 0.31 -11.67
C ASN A 90 -16.86 0.82 -11.55
N GLY A 91 -17.02 2.14 -11.57
CA GLY A 91 -18.32 2.82 -11.51
C GLY A 91 -18.94 2.94 -10.12
N ARG A 92 -18.23 2.60 -9.04
CA ARG A 92 -18.71 2.70 -7.66
C ARG A 92 -17.67 3.32 -6.72
N PRO A 93 -18.07 4.06 -5.67
CA PRO A 93 -17.15 4.53 -4.64
C PRO A 93 -16.86 3.39 -3.65
N SER A 94 -16.21 2.33 -4.14
CA SER A 94 -15.96 1.13 -3.35
C SER A 94 -14.57 0.60 -3.57
N THR A 95 -13.95 0.14 -2.49
CA THR A 95 -12.68 -0.57 -2.51
C THR A 95 -12.75 -1.79 -3.43
N THR A 96 -11.79 -1.92 -4.31
CA THR A 96 -11.54 -3.15 -5.09
C THR A 96 -10.32 -3.84 -4.51
N THR A 97 -10.32 -5.18 -4.46
CA THR A 97 -9.16 -5.95 -3.98
C THR A 97 -8.62 -6.88 -5.05
N THR A 98 -7.31 -7.08 -5.06
CA THR A 98 -6.62 -7.98 -5.98
C THR A 98 -5.45 -8.66 -5.28
N ASP A 99 -5.09 -9.85 -5.71
CA ASP A 99 -3.86 -10.57 -5.37
C ASP A 99 -2.92 -10.73 -6.58
N THR A 100 -3.34 -10.21 -7.74
CA THR A 100 -2.60 -10.21 -9.00
C THR A 100 -2.40 -8.79 -9.53
N SER A 101 -1.50 -8.66 -10.51
CA SER A 101 -1.24 -7.38 -11.16
C SER A 101 -2.46 -6.89 -11.94
N LEU A 102 -2.75 -5.59 -11.86
CA LEU A 102 -3.83 -4.95 -12.62
C LEU A 102 -3.42 -3.58 -13.12
N THR A 103 -4.15 -3.05 -14.09
CA THR A 103 -3.99 -1.68 -14.57
C THR A 103 -5.21 -0.86 -14.19
N LEU A 104 -5.01 0.28 -13.54
CA LEU A 104 -6.05 1.28 -13.35
C LEU A 104 -6.03 2.26 -14.52
N VAL A 105 -7.17 2.48 -15.16
CA VAL A 105 -7.33 3.40 -16.27
C VAL A 105 -8.31 4.50 -15.87
N GLN A 106 -7.87 5.75 -15.93
CA GLN A 106 -8.74 6.91 -15.75
C GLN A 106 -9.60 7.06 -17.01
N THR A 107 -10.93 7.04 -16.83
CA THR A 107 -11.90 7.15 -17.92
C THR A 107 -12.89 8.31 -17.76
N GLY A 108 -13.05 8.86 -16.56
CA GLY A 108 -14.00 9.94 -16.29
C GLY A 108 -13.53 11.29 -16.80
N SER A 109 -14.40 12.03 -17.49
CA SER A 109 -14.12 13.43 -17.87
C SER A 109 -13.92 14.38 -16.67
N ASP A 110 -14.42 13.98 -15.49
CA ASP A 110 -14.24 14.64 -14.21
C ASP A 110 -12.86 14.40 -13.56
N GLY A 111 -12.08 13.48 -14.12
CA GLY A 111 -10.80 13.08 -13.59
C GLY A 111 -10.85 12.11 -12.40
N LYS A 112 -12.04 11.60 -12.04
CA LYS A 112 -12.26 10.85 -10.79
C LYS A 112 -12.83 9.43 -10.97
N THR A 113 -13.13 9.04 -12.21
CA THR A 113 -13.60 7.69 -12.51
C THR A 113 -12.50 6.81 -13.10
N TRP A 114 -12.30 5.65 -12.50
CA TRP A 114 -11.26 4.67 -12.83
C TRP A 114 -11.85 3.30 -13.10
N VAL A 115 -11.22 2.54 -14.00
CA VAL A 115 -11.57 1.16 -14.35
C VAL A 115 -10.35 0.27 -14.16
N THR A 116 -10.53 -0.91 -13.58
CA THR A 116 -9.49 -1.96 -13.52
C THR A 116 -9.49 -2.77 -14.82
N ALA A 117 -8.33 -2.93 -15.44
CA ALA A 117 -8.08 -3.70 -16.65
C ALA A 117 -6.96 -4.73 -16.45
#